data_AF-A0A1R2ALU8-F1
#
_entry.id   AF-A0A1R2ALU8-F1
#
_cell.length_a   1.000
_cell.length_b   1.000
_cell.length_c   1.000
_cell.angle_alpha   90.00
_cell.angle_beta   90.00
_cell.angle_gamma   90.00
#
_symmetry.space_group_name_H-M   'P 1'
#
loop_
_entity.id
_entity.type
_entity.pdbx_description
1 polymer ?
#
loop_
_entity_poly.entity_id
_entity_poly.type
_entity_poly.pdbx_seq_one_letter_code
_entity_poly.pdbx_strand_id
1 'polypeptide(L)'
;MCSNKAYWQCNCPGCPKTCDLHVQIHSIKKKCLMRNIKALYLAAKARSNQNALNTLELDSINLANKMIKEVKNCLNENLNLISREKQRIKVLTLDNNESQVRTILNWMASINEKMKIKVLTLNKNESQVRTILNWMASINDIKRNSKAFTSSLNMLLGLDNNSIELLKEEEKQNILNEKTKEDLQISNNKIKKMEKEIANLKRENENEIANLKRENENEIANLKIENEIEIANLKRENEIEIANLKREIANLKRENEIEKNKKIVNLAKDLTETEKKLEMLNINMAATDKKLLNLNLTIQIAKEKLEEFKIVLPSSEFKDNFTCMTLEEKKKFLVNYDFENFDKDFKAGENEPLNIILTKDLKYIFVCKVQSRLEEKN
;
A
#
# COMPACT_ATOMS: atom_id res chain seq x y z
N MET A 1 10.63 32.42 7.93
CA MET A 1 10.36 31.40 6.90
C MET A 1 8.91 30.97 7.03
N CYS A 2 8.19 30.79 5.91
CA CYS A 2 6.81 30.34 5.95
C CYS A 2 6.75 28.83 6.18
N SER A 3 5.99 28.37 7.18
CA SER A 3 5.77 26.95 7.49
C SER A 3 4.79 26.26 6.52
N ASN A 4 4.12 27.02 5.65
CA ASN A 4 3.15 26.47 4.70
C ASN A 4 3.83 25.82 3.49
N LYS A 5 3.29 24.67 3.06
CA LYS A 5 3.78 23.94 1.89
C LYS A 5 3.72 24.81 0.64
N ALA A 6 4.84 24.88 -0.08
CA ALA A 6 4.97 25.67 -1.29
C ALA A 6 4.45 24.88 -2.51
N TYR A 7 3.33 25.34 -3.09
CA TYR A 7 2.66 24.69 -4.23
C TYR A 7 2.70 25.51 -5.52
N TRP A 8 3.42 26.64 -5.51
CA TRP A 8 3.58 27.50 -6.66
C TRP A 8 5.05 27.70 -6.97
N GLN A 9 5.39 27.70 -8.25
CA GLN A 9 6.73 27.99 -8.72
C GLN A 9 6.69 29.24 -9.60
N CYS A 10 7.56 30.20 -9.27
CA CYS A 10 7.76 31.41 -10.05
C CYS A 10 8.76 31.18 -11.19
N ASN A 11 8.64 31.96 -12.26
CA ASN A 11 9.59 32.03 -13.36
C ASN A 11 10.72 33.07 -13.15
N CYS A 12 10.77 33.74 -11.99
CA CYS A 12 11.91 34.59 -11.61
C CYS A 12 13.23 33.79 -11.55
N PRO A 13 14.40 34.43 -11.75
CA PRO A 13 15.70 33.79 -11.56
C PRO A 13 15.79 33.08 -10.20
N GLY A 14 16.20 31.81 -10.20
CA GLY A 14 16.23 30.96 -9.01
C GLY A 14 14.92 30.19 -8.73
N CYS A 15 13.88 30.38 -9.54
CA CYS A 15 12.61 29.65 -9.53
C CYS A 15 12.02 29.43 -8.12
N PRO A 16 11.82 30.49 -7.32
CA PRO A 16 11.41 30.34 -5.93
C PRO A 16 10.06 29.64 -5.81
N LYS A 17 9.97 28.68 -4.89
CA LYS A 17 8.74 27.96 -4.54
C LYS A 17 8.06 28.68 -3.38
N THR A 18 6.78 29.05 -3.53
CA THR A 18 6.03 29.80 -2.51
C THR A 18 4.69 29.14 -2.19
N CYS A 19 4.17 29.37 -0.98
CA CYS A 19 2.80 28.99 -0.62
C CYS A 19 1.77 29.96 -1.22
N ASP A 20 0.48 29.61 -1.16
CA ASP A 20 -0.62 30.38 -1.75
C ASP A 20 -0.61 31.86 -1.31
N LEU A 21 -0.38 32.14 -0.03
CA LEU A 21 -0.32 33.51 0.50
C LEU A 21 0.85 34.31 -0.11
N HIS A 22 2.03 33.71 -0.15
CA HIS A 22 3.23 34.37 -0.68
C HIS A 22 3.18 34.51 -2.21
N VAL A 23 2.43 33.63 -2.91
CA VAL A 23 2.23 33.72 -4.35
C VAL A 23 1.48 35.00 -4.71
N GLN A 24 0.44 35.35 -3.95
CA GLN A 24 -0.39 36.53 -4.20
C GLN A 24 0.45 37.80 -4.03
N ILE A 25 1.16 37.90 -2.89
CA ILE A 25 2.06 39.03 -2.59
C ILE A 25 3.17 39.17 -3.65
N HIS A 26 3.77 38.05 -4.07
CA HIS A 26 4.86 38.06 -5.04
C HIS A 26 4.36 38.46 -6.45
N SER A 27 3.22 37.92 -6.90
CA SER A 27 2.68 38.25 -8.22
C SER A 27 2.30 39.74 -8.33
N ILE A 28 1.74 40.32 -7.26
CA ILE A 28 1.42 41.76 -7.19
C ILE A 28 2.69 42.61 -7.31
N LYS A 29 3.77 42.23 -6.61
CA LYS A 29 5.02 43.02 -6.59
C LYS A 29 5.87 42.88 -7.83
N LYS A 30 5.91 41.70 -8.46
CA LYS A 30 6.90 41.35 -9.50
C LYS A 30 6.29 41.08 -10.89
N LYS A 31 4.97 41.07 -11.05
CA LYS A 31 4.25 40.82 -12.33
C LYS A 31 4.72 39.56 -13.07
N CYS A 32 5.06 38.51 -12.33
CA CYS A 32 5.60 37.27 -12.86
C CYS A 32 4.52 36.18 -13.05
N LEU A 33 4.74 35.30 -14.02
CA LEU A 33 3.85 34.17 -14.35
C LEU A 33 4.10 33.03 -13.38
N MET A 34 3.07 32.66 -12.63
CA MET A 34 3.15 31.60 -11.61
C MET A 34 2.49 30.33 -12.14
N ARG A 35 3.18 29.19 -12.02
CA ARG A 35 2.60 27.88 -12.35
C ARG A 35 2.21 27.16 -11.06
N ASN A 36 0.98 26.68 -11.00
CA ASN A 36 0.55 25.79 -9.94
C ASN A 36 1.28 24.44 -10.13
N ILE A 37 2.10 24.06 -9.16
CA ILE A 37 2.85 22.80 -9.18
C ILE A 37 2.24 21.76 -8.24
N LYS A 38 1.08 22.01 -7.64
CA LYS A 38 0.40 21.07 -6.72
C LYS A 38 0.14 19.72 -7.39
N ALA A 39 -0.37 19.74 -8.62
CA ALA A 39 -0.60 18.52 -9.40
C ALA A 39 0.70 17.75 -9.67
N LEU A 40 1.77 18.46 -10.05
CA LEU A 40 3.09 17.86 -10.28
C LEU A 40 3.69 17.27 -9.00
N TYR A 41 3.54 17.98 -7.87
CA TYR A 41 3.98 17.51 -6.56
C TYR A 41 3.21 16.26 -6.11
N LEU A 42 1.87 16.27 -6.24
CA LEU A 42 1.04 15.11 -5.91
C LEU A 42 1.39 13.91 -6.79
N ALA A 43 1.61 14.11 -8.10
CA ALA A 43 2.03 13.06 -9.01
C ALA A 43 3.44 12.53 -8.68
N ALA A 44 4.38 13.39 -8.28
CA ALA A 44 5.70 12.97 -7.82
C ALA A 44 5.62 12.18 -6.51
N LYS A 45 4.79 12.62 -5.55
CA LYS A 45 4.55 11.91 -4.29
C LYS A 45 3.87 10.56 -4.52
N ALA A 46 2.86 10.50 -5.39
CA ALA A 46 2.21 9.25 -5.78
C ALA A 46 3.21 8.27 -6.41
N ARG A 47 4.07 8.73 -7.32
CA ARG A 47 5.16 7.92 -7.88
C ARG A 47 6.15 7.44 -6.81
N SER A 48 6.54 8.31 -5.89
CA SER A 48 7.43 7.94 -4.78
C SER A 48 6.81 6.86 -3.90
N ASN A 49 5.53 6.99 -3.57
CA ASN A 49 4.79 5.99 -2.79
C ASN A 49 4.64 4.68 -3.56
N GLN A 50 4.34 4.73 -4.86
CA GLN A 50 4.27 3.54 -5.70
C GLN A 50 5.61 2.82 -5.77
N ASN A 51 6.71 3.55 -5.90
CA ASN A 51 8.05 2.97 -5.87
C ASN A 51 8.34 2.29 -4.53
N ALA A 52 7.98 2.93 -3.42
CA ALA A 52 8.14 2.34 -2.09
C ALA A 52 7.30 1.07 -1.90
N LEU A 53 6.07 1.04 -2.42
CA LEU A 53 5.21 -0.15 -2.43
C LEU A 53 5.83 -1.27 -3.27
N ASN A 54 6.33 -0.96 -4.47
CA ASN A 54 6.99 -1.95 -5.33
C ASN A 54 8.26 -2.51 -4.67
N THR A 55 9.04 -1.67 -3.96
CA THR A 55 10.21 -2.13 -3.18
C THR A 55 9.77 -3.07 -2.04
N LEU A 56 8.74 -2.69 -1.27
CA LEU A 56 8.22 -3.53 -0.18
C LEU A 56 7.69 -4.87 -0.69
N GLU A 57 6.98 -4.88 -1.82
CA GLU A 57 6.50 -6.10 -2.49
C GLU A 57 7.67 -7.00 -2.88
N LEU A 58 8.70 -6.45 -3.54
CA LEU A 58 9.90 -7.19 -3.92
C LEU A 58 10.64 -7.76 -2.70
N ASP A 59 10.80 -6.98 -1.63
CA ASP A 59 11.45 -7.42 -0.40
C ASP A 59 10.66 -8.54 0.30
N SER A 60 9.33 -8.45 0.29
CA SER A 60 8.43 -9.48 0.83
C SER A 60 8.56 -10.79 0.02
N ILE A 61 8.59 -10.71 -1.31
CA ILE A 61 8.81 -11.87 -2.19
C ILE A 61 10.19 -12.50 -1.92
N ASN A 62 11.23 -11.68 -1.78
CA ASN A 62 12.59 -12.15 -1.50
C ASN A 62 12.70 -12.85 -0.13
N LEU A 63 12.05 -12.30 0.90
CA LEU A 63 12.00 -12.92 2.22
C LEU A 63 11.26 -14.26 2.18
N ALA A 64 10.11 -14.33 1.52
CA ALA A 64 9.36 -15.57 1.36
C ALA A 64 10.19 -16.64 0.65
N ASN A 65 10.89 -16.29 -0.43
CA ASN A 65 11.79 -17.20 -1.15
C ASN A 65 12.94 -17.70 -0.26
N LYS A 66 13.50 -16.83 0.59
CA LYS A 66 14.55 -17.22 1.56
C LYS A 66 14.02 -18.22 2.58
N MET A 67 12.83 -17.98 3.13
CA MET A 67 12.16 -18.89 4.07
C MET A 67 11.85 -20.25 3.44
N ILE A 68 11.30 -20.26 2.22
CA ILE A 68 11.03 -21.50 1.47
C ILE A 68 12.31 -22.31 1.27
N LYS A 69 13.42 -21.64 0.92
CA LYS A 69 14.72 -22.29 0.74
C LYS A 69 15.24 -22.92 2.04
N GLU A 70 15.10 -22.22 3.16
CA GLU A 70 15.54 -22.69 4.48
C GLU A 70 14.73 -23.90 4.96
N VAL A 71 13.39 -23.83 4.83
CA VAL A 71 12.49 -24.96 5.13
C VAL A 71 12.83 -26.18 4.26
N LYS A 72 13.08 -25.98 2.96
CA LYS A 72 13.47 -27.06 2.04
C LYS A 72 14.81 -27.70 2.42
N ASN A 73 15.78 -26.91 2.86
CA ASN A 73 17.07 -27.42 3.34
C ASN A 73 16.90 -28.26 4.61
N CYS A 74 16.16 -27.76 5.60
CA CYS A 74 15.85 -28.49 6.84
C CYS A 74 15.13 -29.83 6.56
N LEU A 75 14.16 -29.82 5.64
CA LEU A 75 13.46 -31.04 5.23
C LEU A 75 14.41 -32.08 4.61
N ASN A 76 15.32 -31.64 3.73
CA ASN A 76 16.32 -32.51 3.13
C ASN A 76 17.30 -33.09 4.17
N GLU A 77 17.74 -32.29 5.13
CA GLU A 77 18.60 -32.74 6.23
C GLU A 77 17.90 -33.82 7.08
N ASN A 78 16.64 -33.60 7.42
CA ASN A 78 15.81 -34.57 8.15
C ASN A 78 15.60 -35.86 7.36
N LEU A 79 15.31 -35.78 6.06
CA LEU A 79 15.19 -36.96 5.19
C LEU A 79 16.50 -37.74 5.12
N ASN A 80 17.63 -37.05 5.04
CA ASN A 80 18.95 -37.69 5.06
C ASN A 80 19.27 -38.35 6.41
N LEU A 81 18.87 -37.75 7.54
CA LEU A 81 18.97 -38.36 8.86
C LEU A 81 18.13 -39.64 8.96
N ILE A 82 16.86 -39.58 8.56
CA ILE A 82 15.95 -40.74 8.56
C ILE A 82 16.52 -41.87 7.69
N SER A 83 17.04 -41.55 6.50
CA SER A 83 17.66 -42.52 5.60
C SER A 83 18.87 -43.21 6.24
N ARG A 84 19.75 -42.44 6.92
CA ARG A 84 20.90 -42.98 7.65
C ARG A 84 20.47 -43.92 8.78
N GLU A 85 19.52 -43.50 9.62
CA GLU A 85 19.02 -44.35 10.70
C GLU A 85 18.35 -45.62 10.19
N LYS A 86 17.58 -45.53 9.09
CA LYS A 86 17.00 -46.70 8.42
C LYS A 86 18.08 -47.70 8.00
N GLN A 87 19.20 -47.23 7.43
CA GLN A 87 20.31 -48.11 7.08
C GLN A 87 20.99 -48.69 8.33
N ARG A 88 21.18 -47.90 9.38
CA ARG A 88 21.74 -48.37 10.65
C ARG A 88 20.90 -49.49 11.27
N ILE A 89 19.58 -49.31 11.32
CA ILE A 89 18.63 -50.33 11.78
C ILE A 89 18.71 -51.59 10.91
N LYS A 90 18.81 -51.43 9.58
CA LYS A 90 18.94 -52.57 8.66
C LYS A 90 20.21 -53.37 8.93
N VAL A 91 21.35 -52.71 9.13
CA VAL A 91 22.63 -53.35 9.50
C VAL A 91 22.50 -54.09 10.83
N LEU A 92 22.00 -53.42 11.87
CA LEU A 92 21.82 -54.04 13.20
C LEU A 92 20.89 -55.25 13.15
N THR A 93 19.83 -55.21 12.34
CA THR A 93 18.89 -56.33 12.20
C THR A 93 19.55 -57.51 11.50
N LEU A 94 20.36 -57.26 10.47
CA LEU A 94 21.11 -58.30 9.77
C LEU A 94 22.18 -58.93 10.66
N ASP A 95 22.97 -58.13 11.38
CA ASP A 95 24.05 -58.61 12.25
C ASP A 95 23.50 -59.42 13.44
N ASN A 96 22.40 -58.95 14.05
CA ASN A 96 21.79 -59.63 15.18
C ASN A 96 21.18 -60.98 14.75
N ASN A 97 20.57 -61.02 13.56
CA ASN A 97 20.06 -62.26 12.99
C ASN A 97 21.19 -63.21 12.54
N GLU A 98 22.31 -62.70 12.05
CA GLU A 98 23.44 -63.55 11.65
C GLU A 98 23.99 -64.32 12.86
N SER A 99 24.14 -63.66 14.01
CA SER A 99 24.59 -64.33 15.25
C SER A 99 23.61 -65.40 15.73
N GLN A 100 22.30 -65.14 15.64
CA GLN A 100 21.25 -66.09 16.00
C GLN A 100 21.19 -67.27 15.04
N VAL A 101 21.26 -67.02 13.73
CA VAL A 101 21.30 -68.06 12.68
C VAL A 101 22.55 -68.92 12.83
N ARG A 102 23.72 -68.31 13.09
CA ARG A 102 24.98 -69.03 13.31
C ARG A 102 24.93 -69.88 14.58
N THR A 103 24.28 -69.40 15.65
CA THR A 103 24.04 -70.17 16.88
C THR A 103 23.12 -71.37 16.64
N ILE A 104 22.03 -71.18 15.88
CA ILE A 104 21.10 -72.25 15.51
C ILE A 104 21.81 -73.30 14.63
N LEU A 105 22.61 -72.88 13.67
CA LEU A 105 23.40 -73.78 12.82
C LEU A 105 24.42 -74.60 13.63
N ASN A 106 25.14 -73.96 14.54
CA ASN A 106 26.09 -74.65 15.43
C ASN A 106 25.38 -75.65 16.35
N TRP A 107 24.19 -75.30 16.87
CA TRP A 107 23.36 -76.19 17.67
C TRP A 107 22.87 -77.40 16.86
N MET A 108 22.39 -77.20 15.62
CA MET A 108 22.00 -78.31 14.73
C MET A 108 23.18 -79.24 14.41
N ALA A 109 24.37 -78.69 14.16
CA ALA A 109 25.57 -79.50 13.92
C ALA A 109 25.92 -80.38 15.14
N SER A 110 25.80 -79.84 16.35
CA SER A 110 25.99 -80.58 17.61
C SER A 110 24.99 -81.72 17.78
N ILE A 111 23.71 -81.49 17.43
CA ILE A 111 22.67 -82.54 17.47
C ILE A 111 22.98 -83.65 16.47
N ASN A 112 23.39 -83.31 15.25
CA ASN A 112 23.67 -84.28 14.21
C ASN A 112 24.84 -85.22 14.58
N GLU A 113 25.90 -84.67 15.18
CA GLU A 113 27.01 -85.48 15.69
C GLU A 113 26.60 -86.35 16.89
N LYS A 114 25.77 -85.83 17.82
CA LYS A 114 25.21 -86.64 18.90
C LYS A 114 24.32 -87.78 18.40
N MET A 115 23.53 -87.55 17.35
CA MET A 115 22.70 -88.59 16.73
C MET A 115 23.54 -89.65 16.03
N LYS A 116 24.60 -89.27 15.29
CA LYS A 116 25.55 -90.24 14.71
C LYS A 116 26.20 -91.13 15.77
N ILE A 117 26.64 -90.54 16.88
CA ILE A 117 27.22 -91.28 18.01
C ILE A 117 26.18 -92.25 18.59
N LYS A 118 24.93 -91.79 18.82
CA LYS A 118 23.86 -92.63 19.38
C LYS A 118 23.48 -93.81 18.48
N VAL A 119 23.48 -93.62 17.15
CA VAL A 119 23.23 -94.68 16.17
C VAL A 119 24.37 -95.71 16.14
N LEU A 120 25.62 -95.27 16.30
CA LEU A 120 26.79 -96.17 16.39
C LEU A 120 26.80 -96.97 17.72
N THR A 121 26.34 -96.39 18.82
CA THR A 121 26.30 -97.07 20.13
C THR A 121 25.12 -98.05 20.24
N LEU A 122 23.96 -97.75 19.65
CA LEU A 122 22.79 -98.64 19.68
C LEU A 122 22.99 -99.91 18.83
N ASN A 123 23.70 -99.82 17.69
CA ASN A 123 23.97 -100.98 16.84
C ASN A 123 24.96 -102.01 17.46
N LYS A 124 25.71 -101.65 18.51
CA LYS A 124 26.67 -102.56 19.17
C LYS A 124 26.09 -103.38 20.32
N ASN A 125 24.93 -103.01 20.87
CA ASN A 125 24.44 -103.57 22.14
C ASN A 125 23.22 -104.50 22.01
N GLU A 126 22.57 -104.56 20.85
CA GLU A 126 21.32 -105.33 20.70
C GLU A 126 21.54 -106.87 20.76
N SER A 127 22.70 -107.36 20.28
CA SER A 127 23.07 -108.79 20.38
C SER A 127 23.52 -109.20 21.79
N GLN A 128 24.12 -108.27 22.54
CA GLN A 128 24.58 -108.50 23.90
C GLN A 128 23.39 -108.56 24.88
N VAL A 129 22.40 -107.68 24.71
CA VAL A 129 21.20 -107.64 25.57
C VAL A 129 20.32 -108.88 25.38
N ARG A 130 20.17 -109.42 24.15
CA ARG A 130 19.45 -110.69 23.93
C ARG A 130 20.14 -111.90 24.57
N THR A 131 21.47 -111.91 24.59
CA THR A 131 22.25 -113.02 25.17
C THR A 131 22.10 -113.06 26.69
N ILE A 132 22.11 -111.89 27.35
CA ILE A 132 21.93 -111.76 28.80
C ILE A 132 20.51 -112.13 29.23
N LEU A 133 19.48 -111.72 28.47
CA LEU A 133 18.08 -112.05 28.78
C LEU A 133 17.78 -113.55 28.65
N ASN A 134 18.35 -114.24 27.65
CA ASN A 134 18.21 -115.70 27.52
C ASN A 134 18.91 -116.47 28.64
N TRP A 135 20.01 -115.92 29.15
CA TRP A 135 20.77 -116.54 30.23
C TRP A 135 20.09 -116.35 31.60
N MET A 136 19.50 -115.17 31.86
CA MET A 136 18.70 -114.92 33.07
C MET A 136 17.50 -115.87 33.21
N ALA A 137 16.83 -116.22 32.10
CA ALA A 137 15.70 -117.14 32.13
C ALA A 137 16.07 -118.57 32.58
N SER A 138 17.36 -118.96 32.51
CA SER A 138 17.84 -120.30 32.85
C SER A 138 18.24 -120.49 34.33
N ILE A 139 18.20 -119.43 35.15
CA ILE A 139 18.78 -119.44 36.52
C ILE A 139 17.70 -119.47 37.63
N ASN A 140 16.40 -119.54 37.28
CA ASN A 140 15.29 -119.33 38.23
C ASN A 140 15.06 -120.41 39.32
N ASP A 141 15.83 -121.50 39.39
CA ASP A 141 15.56 -122.61 40.33
C ASP A 141 16.64 -122.87 41.41
N ILE A 142 17.61 -121.98 41.62
CA ILE A 142 18.71 -122.25 42.55
C ILE A 142 18.55 -121.50 43.88
N LYS A 143 18.05 -122.21 44.89
CA LYS A 143 17.91 -121.74 46.27
C LYS A 143 19.21 -121.99 47.05
N ARG A 144 20.18 -121.05 47.08
CA ARG A 144 21.42 -121.18 47.88
C ARG A 144 21.99 -119.86 48.43
N ASN A 145 22.73 -120.04 49.53
CA ASN A 145 23.51 -119.10 50.37
C ASN A 145 23.86 -117.75 49.70
N SER A 146 23.25 -116.66 50.21
CA SER A 146 23.25 -115.37 49.53
C SER A 146 24.63 -114.75 49.34
N LYS A 147 25.61 -114.98 50.22
CA LYS A 147 26.91 -114.28 50.11
C LYS A 147 27.81 -114.86 49.01
N ALA A 148 27.84 -116.20 48.88
CA ALA A 148 28.52 -116.87 47.78
C ALA A 148 27.74 -116.73 46.48
N PHE A 149 26.40 -116.72 46.55
CA PHE A 149 25.55 -116.46 45.40
C PHE A 149 25.73 -115.05 44.87
N THR A 150 25.73 -113.99 45.69
CA THR A 150 25.98 -112.62 45.21
C THR A 150 27.37 -112.49 44.58
N SER A 151 28.40 -113.11 45.14
CA SER A 151 29.75 -113.05 44.56
C SER A 151 29.85 -113.81 43.23
N SER A 152 29.27 -115.01 43.15
CA SER A 152 29.24 -115.79 41.91
C SER A 152 28.28 -115.22 40.88
N LEU A 153 27.16 -114.61 41.29
CA LEU A 153 26.18 -113.94 40.43
C LEU A 153 26.77 -112.64 39.89
N ASN A 154 27.53 -111.89 40.68
CA ASN A 154 28.29 -110.74 40.18
C ASN A 154 29.34 -111.18 39.15
N MET A 155 30.01 -112.30 39.40
CA MET A 155 30.99 -112.87 38.46
C MET A 155 30.32 -113.45 37.19
N LEU A 156 29.13 -114.05 37.32
CA LEU A 156 28.35 -114.64 36.23
C LEU A 156 27.69 -113.56 35.36
N LEU A 157 26.99 -112.59 35.96
CA LEU A 157 26.34 -111.47 35.25
C LEU A 157 27.34 -110.48 34.65
N GLY A 158 28.64 -110.73 34.79
CA GLY A 158 29.70 -109.84 34.33
C GLY A 158 29.72 -108.50 35.08
N LEU A 159 29.15 -108.45 36.29
CA LEU A 159 29.18 -107.29 37.17
C LEU A 159 30.57 -107.19 37.80
N ASP A 160 31.54 -106.84 36.97
CA ASP A 160 32.84 -106.35 37.40
C ASP A 160 32.71 -104.99 38.12
N ASN A 161 33.80 -104.50 38.72
CA ASN A 161 33.79 -103.18 39.37
C ASN A 161 33.33 -102.06 38.43
N ASN A 162 33.48 -102.21 37.10
CA ASN A 162 33.00 -101.23 36.12
C ASN A 162 31.47 -101.15 36.07
N SER A 163 30.76 -102.26 36.28
CA SER A 163 29.29 -102.30 36.28
C SER A 163 28.68 -101.55 37.47
N ILE A 164 29.34 -101.61 38.63
CA ILE A 164 28.96 -100.81 39.82
C ILE A 164 29.26 -99.32 39.58
N GLU A 165 30.34 -99.01 38.86
CA GLU A 165 30.70 -97.64 38.48
C GLU A 165 29.69 -97.05 37.47
N LEU A 166 29.21 -97.86 36.52
CA LEU A 166 28.12 -97.48 35.60
C LEU A 166 26.81 -97.17 36.32
N LEU A 167 26.42 -97.97 37.33
CA LEU A 167 25.22 -97.69 38.13
C LEU A 167 25.36 -96.38 38.94
N LYS A 168 26.54 -96.11 39.52
CA LYS A 168 26.80 -94.84 40.20
C LYS A 168 26.77 -93.65 39.23
N GLU A 169 27.25 -93.84 38.01
CA GLU A 169 27.21 -92.80 36.99
C GLU A 169 25.78 -92.56 36.48
N GLU A 170 24.97 -93.61 36.34
CA GLU A 170 23.54 -93.51 36.04
C GLU A 170 22.78 -92.76 37.15
N GLU A 171 23.07 -93.05 38.41
CA GLU A 171 22.47 -92.35 39.55
C GLU A 171 22.84 -90.86 39.55
N LYS A 172 24.13 -90.51 39.32
CA LYS A 172 24.55 -89.12 39.14
C LYS A 172 23.85 -88.45 37.97
N GLN A 173 23.69 -89.17 36.85
CA GLN A 173 23.02 -88.65 35.66
C GLN A 173 21.53 -88.40 35.93
N ASN A 174 20.86 -89.26 36.70
CA ASN A 174 19.48 -89.06 37.12
C ASN A 174 19.33 -87.83 38.02
N ILE A 175 20.22 -87.64 39.00
CA ILE A 175 20.25 -86.43 39.84
C ILE A 175 20.45 -85.18 38.98
N LEU A 176 21.36 -85.23 38.00
CA LEU A 176 21.61 -84.12 37.08
C LEU A 176 20.39 -83.81 36.19
N ASN A 177 19.70 -84.85 35.72
CA ASN A 177 18.50 -84.71 34.89
C ASN A 177 17.34 -84.08 35.68
N GLU A 178 17.08 -84.51 36.92
CA GLU A 178 16.05 -83.89 37.76
C GLU A 178 16.40 -82.44 38.09
N LYS A 179 17.66 -82.13 38.41
CA LYS A 179 18.10 -80.73 38.60
C LYS A 179 17.88 -79.87 37.34
N THR A 180 18.21 -80.41 36.17
CA THR A 180 18.01 -79.72 34.89
C THR A 180 16.52 -79.45 34.62
N LYS A 181 15.66 -80.40 34.98
CA LYS A 181 14.20 -80.28 34.86
C LYS A 181 13.64 -79.21 35.79
N GLU A 182 14.13 -79.12 37.03
CA GLU A 182 13.79 -78.04 37.97
C GLU A 182 14.22 -76.67 37.42
N ASP A 183 15.46 -76.55 36.93
CA ASP A 183 15.98 -75.30 36.34
C ASP A 183 15.18 -74.86 35.11
N LEU A 184 14.76 -75.82 34.26
CA LEU A 184 13.88 -75.57 33.13
C LEU A 184 12.48 -75.11 33.58
N GLN A 185 11.93 -75.71 34.63
CA GLN A 185 10.63 -75.31 35.19
C GLN A 185 10.68 -73.89 35.78
N ILE A 186 11.76 -73.54 36.49
CA ILE A 186 12.00 -72.19 37.00
C ILE A 186 12.11 -71.19 35.84
N SER A 187 12.88 -71.53 34.80
CA SER A 187 13.07 -70.68 33.63
C SER A 187 11.78 -70.46 32.86
N ASN A 188 10.97 -71.49 32.67
CA ASN A 188 9.65 -71.40 32.04
C ASN A 188 8.70 -70.49 32.83
N ASN A 189 8.71 -70.56 34.15
CA ASN A 189 7.90 -69.67 34.98
C ASN A 189 8.35 -68.20 34.87
N LYS A 190 9.67 -67.95 34.78
CA LYS A 190 10.22 -66.60 34.53
C LYS A 190 9.81 -66.07 33.15
N ILE A 191 9.90 -66.89 32.11
CA ILE A 191 9.47 -66.52 30.75
C ILE A 191 7.99 -66.15 30.74
N LYS A 192 7.11 -66.98 31.33
CA LYS A 192 5.68 -66.69 31.44
C LYS A 192 5.38 -65.38 32.18
N LYS A 193 6.19 -65.03 33.18
CA LYS A 193 6.07 -63.75 33.90
C LYS A 193 6.45 -62.57 33.00
N MET A 194 7.59 -62.67 32.30
CA MET A 194 8.04 -61.64 31.37
C MET A 194 7.07 -61.44 30.19
N GLU A 195 6.49 -62.52 29.66
CA GLU A 195 5.48 -62.44 28.59
C GLU A 195 4.24 -61.65 29.04
N LYS A 196 3.79 -61.84 30.29
CA LYS A 196 2.69 -61.07 30.87
C LYS A 196 3.05 -59.60 31.05
N GLU A 197 4.25 -59.30 31.53
CA GLU A 197 4.75 -57.92 31.68
C GLU A 197 4.83 -57.21 30.31
N ILE A 198 5.38 -57.87 29.29
CA ILE A 198 5.43 -57.36 27.92
C ILE A 198 4.01 -57.11 27.37
N ALA A 199 3.08 -58.02 27.59
CA ALA A 199 1.69 -57.86 27.14
C ALA A 199 0.98 -56.68 27.83
N ASN A 200 1.26 -56.44 29.11
CA ASN A 200 0.73 -55.29 29.84
C ASN A 200 1.34 -53.97 29.35
N LEU A 201 2.66 -53.89 29.22
CA LEU A 201 3.36 -52.71 28.70
C LEU A 201 2.89 -52.36 27.28
N LYS A 202 2.68 -53.37 26.43
CA LYS A 202 2.15 -53.15 25.09
C LYS A 202 0.76 -52.52 25.12
N ARG A 203 -0.13 -52.99 26.01
CA ARG A 203 -1.48 -52.45 26.19
C ARG A 203 -1.45 -51.02 26.74
N GLU A 204 -0.57 -50.74 27.70
CA GLU A 204 -0.38 -49.39 28.26
C GLU A 204 0.10 -48.41 27.18
N ASN A 205 1.11 -48.79 26.40
CA ASN A 205 1.60 -47.98 25.28
C ASN A 205 0.52 -47.73 24.22
N GLU A 206 -0.27 -48.75 23.86
CA GLU A 206 -1.39 -48.60 22.91
C GLU A 206 -2.44 -47.61 23.43
N ASN A 207 -2.74 -47.64 24.73
CA ASN A 207 -3.67 -46.70 25.37
C ASN A 207 -3.11 -45.27 25.41
N GLU A 208 -1.81 -45.11 25.73
CA GLU A 208 -1.16 -43.79 25.75
C GLU A 208 -1.14 -43.16 24.35
N ILE A 209 -0.80 -43.94 23.32
CA ILE A 209 -0.84 -43.49 21.93
C ILE A 209 -2.27 -43.08 21.53
N ALA A 210 -3.28 -43.85 21.93
CA ALA A 210 -4.67 -43.53 21.63
C ALA A 210 -5.14 -42.23 22.33
N ASN A 211 -4.70 -41.99 23.57
CA ASN A 211 -5.02 -40.77 24.31
C ASN A 211 -4.33 -39.55 23.71
N LEU A 212 -3.02 -39.62 23.44
CA LEU A 212 -2.27 -38.54 22.78
C LEU A 212 -2.85 -38.18 21.42
N LYS A 213 -3.27 -39.18 20.65
CA LYS A 213 -3.93 -38.96 19.35
C LYS A 213 -5.24 -38.18 19.53
N ARG A 214 -6.06 -38.54 20.51
CA ARG A 214 -7.33 -37.85 20.81
C ARG A 214 -7.11 -36.43 21.31
N GLU A 215 -6.11 -36.20 22.16
CA GLU A 215 -5.73 -34.86 22.65
C GLU A 215 -5.29 -33.96 21.50
N ASN A 216 -4.40 -34.45 20.62
CA ASN A 216 -3.95 -33.72 19.44
C ASN A 216 -5.11 -33.39 18.48
N GLU A 217 -6.03 -34.33 18.25
CA GLU A 217 -7.21 -34.10 17.42
C GLU A 217 -8.12 -33.00 18.00
N ASN A 218 -8.29 -32.98 19.33
CA ASN A 218 -9.06 -31.95 20.03
C ASN A 218 -8.37 -30.58 19.97
N GLU A 219 -7.04 -30.52 20.15
CA GLU A 219 -6.27 -29.27 20.06
C GLU A 219 -6.36 -28.67 18.65
N ILE A 220 -6.20 -29.50 17.62
CA ILE A 220 -6.36 -29.08 16.22
C ILE A 220 -7.78 -28.55 15.97
N ALA A 221 -8.81 -29.21 16.50
CA ALA A 221 -10.19 -28.77 16.36
C ALA A 221 -10.44 -27.41 17.05
N ASN A 222 -9.90 -27.23 18.26
CA ASN A 222 -10.00 -25.97 19.00
C ASN A 222 -9.30 -24.81 18.28
N LEU A 223 -8.06 -25.03 17.83
CA LEU A 223 -7.30 -24.03 17.06
C LEU A 223 -8.02 -23.65 15.76
N LYS A 224 -8.69 -24.60 15.11
CA LYS A 224 -9.47 -24.32 13.91
C LYS A 224 -10.67 -23.42 14.22
N ILE A 225 -11.41 -23.69 15.29
CA ILE A 225 -12.54 -22.87 15.74
C ILE A 225 -12.08 -21.46 16.12
N GLU A 226 -10.98 -21.35 16.86
CA GLU A 226 -10.41 -20.06 17.27
C GLU A 226 -10.02 -19.20 16.06
N ASN A 227 -9.31 -19.79 15.09
CA ASN A 227 -8.97 -19.12 13.83
C ASN A 227 -10.21 -18.70 13.02
N GLU A 228 -11.25 -19.53 12.97
CA GLU A 228 -12.50 -19.18 12.28
C GLU A 228 -13.20 -17.98 12.95
N ILE A 229 -13.20 -17.91 14.29
CA ILE A 229 -13.73 -16.80 15.07
C ILE A 229 -12.91 -15.52 14.82
N GLU A 230 -11.59 -15.60 14.85
CA GLU A 230 -10.71 -14.46 14.61
C GLU A 230 -10.92 -13.88 13.20
N ILE A 231 -10.95 -14.73 12.18
CA ILE A 231 -11.24 -14.33 10.79
C ILE A 231 -12.62 -13.66 10.69
N ALA A 232 -13.64 -14.18 11.37
CA ALA A 232 -14.98 -13.59 11.35
C ALA A 232 -15.02 -12.20 12.02
N ASN A 233 -14.28 -12.02 13.12
CA ASN A 233 -14.17 -10.74 13.81
C ASN A 233 -13.45 -9.70 12.96
N LEU A 234 -12.29 -10.05 12.37
CA LEU A 234 -11.55 -9.16 11.48
C LEU A 234 -12.37 -8.74 10.25
N LYS A 235 -13.16 -9.67 9.67
CA LYS A 235 -14.08 -9.33 8.58
C LYS A 235 -15.13 -8.30 9.02
N ARG A 236 -15.74 -8.49 10.19
CA ARG A 236 -16.75 -7.58 10.74
C ARG A 236 -16.15 -6.19 11.02
N GLU A 237 -14.96 -6.12 11.60
CA GLU A 237 -14.27 -4.86 11.87
C GLU A 237 -13.96 -4.10 10.57
N ASN A 238 -13.43 -4.79 9.56
CA ASN A 238 -13.18 -4.21 8.24
C ASN A 238 -14.46 -3.69 7.56
N GLU A 239 -15.58 -4.43 7.67
CA GLU A 239 -16.88 -3.99 7.14
C GLU A 239 -17.37 -2.70 7.81
N ILE A 240 -17.21 -2.60 9.14
CA ILE A 240 -17.55 -1.40 9.92
C ILE A 240 -16.67 -0.21 9.50
N GLU A 241 -15.36 -0.42 9.36
CA GLU A 241 -14.43 0.63 8.93
C GLU A 241 -14.76 1.14 7.52
N ILE A 242 -15.02 0.23 6.57
CA ILE A 242 -15.46 0.58 5.22
C ILE A 242 -16.76 1.38 5.25
N ALA A 243 -17.72 1.01 6.09
CA ALA A 243 -18.98 1.73 6.24
C ALA A 243 -18.79 3.14 6.83
N ASN A 244 -17.86 3.30 7.78
CA ASN A 244 -17.49 4.61 8.35
C ASN A 244 -16.83 5.51 7.29
N LEU A 245 -15.83 4.99 6.56
CA LEU A 245 -15.13 5.73 5.50
C LEU A 245 -16.09 6.15 4.37
N LYS A 246 -17.03 5.28 3.98
CA LYS A 246 -18.08 5.63 3.00
C LYS A 246 -18.95 6.79 3.48
N ARG A 247 -19.32 6.80 4.77
CA ARG A 247 -20.08 7.92 5.37
C ARG A 247 -19.27 9.21 5.39
N GLU A 248 -18.00 9.15 5.77
CA GLU A 248 -17.11 10.32 5.79
C GLU A 248 -16.94 10.92 4.38
N ILE A 249 -16.68 10.09 3.37
CA ILE A 249 -16.59 10.53 1.97
C ILE A 249 -17.90 11.18 1.51
N ALA A 250 -19.05 10.60 1.87
CA ALA A 250 -20.35 11.19 1.52
C ALA A 250 -20.55 12.57 2.18
N ASN A 251 -20.15 12.73 3.44
CA ASN A 251 -20.23 14.00 4.15
C ASN A 251 -19.31 15.05 3.52
N LEU A 252 -18.04 14.72 3.27
CA LEU A 252 -17.09 15.62 2.61
C LEU A 252 -17.55 16.05 1.22
N LYS A 253 -18.19 15.16 0.45
CA LYS A 253 -18.79 15.51 -0.84
C LYS A 253 -19.92 16.55 -0.68
N ARG A 254 -20.82 16.36 0.29
CA ARG A 254 -21.89 17.32 0.57
C ARG A 254 -21.35 18.67 1.02
N GLU A 255 -20.36 18.69 1.92
CA GLU A 255 -19.74 19.93 2.38
C GLU A 255 -19.08 20.71 1.23
N ASN A 256 -18.35 20.01 0.36
CA ASN A 256 -17.71 20.63 -0.80
C ASN A 256 -18.75 21.17 -1.81
N GLU A 257 -19.87 20.48 -1.99
CA GLU A 257 -20.98 20.95 -2.82
C GLU A 257 -21.66 22.19 -2.23
N ILE A 258 -21.91 22.21 -0.92
CA ILE A 258 -22.44 23.38 -0.21
C ILE A 258 -21.50 24.58 -0.38
N GLU A 259 -20.19 24.37 -0.20
CA GLU A 259 -19.19 25.43 -0.34
C GLU A 259 -19.10 25.96 -1.78
N LYS A 260 -19.18 25.06 -2.78
CA LYS A 260 -19.26 25.45 -4.19
C LYS A 260 -20.52 26.28 -4.46
N ASN A 261 -21.67 25.88 -3.94
CA ASN A 261 -22.93 26.60 -4.11
C ASN A 261 -22.90 27.97 -3.44
N LYS A 262 -22.31 28.10 -2.24
CA LYS A 262 -22.09 29.40 -1.59
C LYS A 262 -21.26 30.35 -2.46
N LYS A 263 -20.16 29.86 -3.04
CA LYS A 263 -19.31 30.65 -3.96
C LYS A 263 -20.07 31.09 -5.20
N ILE A 264 -20.86 30.20 -5.80
CA ILE A 264 -21.71 30.53 -6.96
C ILE A 264 -22.71 31.64 -6.60
N VAL A 265 -23.37 31.56 -5.45
CA VAL A 265 -24.32 32.59 -5.00
C VAL A 265 -23.64 33.93 -4.79
N ASN A 266 -22.44 33.95 -4.19
CA ASN A 266 -21.69 35.20 -4.00
C ASN A 266 -21.26 35.82 -5.35
N LEU A 267 -20.73 35.01 -6.26
CA LEU A 267 -20.37 35.47 -7.61
C LEU A 267 -21.59 36.00 -8.38
N ALA A 268 -22.76 35.36 -8.24
CA ALA A 268 -23.99 35.84 -8.85
C ALA A 268 -24.40 37.21 -8.30
N LYS A 269 -24.30 37.42 -6.98
CA LYS A 269 -24.55 38.74 -6.37
C LYS A 269 -23.61 39.80 -6.92
N ASP A 270 -22.31 39.52 -6.94
CA ASP A 270 -21.30 40.45 -7.47
C ASP A 270 -21.58 40.80 -8.94
N LEU A 271 -21.96 39.80 -9.75
CA LEU A 271 -22.34 40.00 -11.14
C LEU A 271 -23.55 40.93 -11.26
N THR A 272 -24.62 40.69 -10.50
CA THR A 272 -25.81 41.58 -10.54
C THR A 272 -25.50 43.02 -10.10
N GLU A 273 -24.56 43.22 -9.17
CA GLU A 273 -24.13 44.56 -8.77
C GLU A 273 -23.35 45.25 -9.89
N THR A 274 -22.47 44.50 -10.58
CA THR A 274 -21.71 45.03 -11.72
C THR A 274 -22.61 45.37 -12.91
N GLU A 275 -23.64 44.56 -13.18
CA GLU A 275 -24.64 44.82 -14.22
C GLU A 275 -25.41 46.13 -13.93
N LYS A 276 -25.84 46.35 -12.69
CA LYS A 276 -26.49 47.61 -12.28
C LYS A 276 -25.58 48.83 -12.44
N LYS A 277 -24.30 48.71 -12.10
CA LYS A 277 -23.31 49.79 -12.30
C LYS A 277 -23.11 50.10 -13.79
N LEU A 278 -23.08 49.07 -14.64
CA LEU A 278 -22.97 49.23 -16.08
C LEU A 278 -24.20 49.91 -16.69
N GLU A 279 -25.41 49.52 -16.24
CA GLU A 279 -26.66 50.15 -16.66
C GLU A 279 -26.68 51.65 -16.32
N MET A 280 -26.29 52.00 -15.09
CA MET A 280 -26.19 53.40 -14.65
C MET A 280 -25.15 54.20 -15.46
N LEU A 281 -24.02 53.57 -15.79
CA LEU A 281 -23.00 54.18 -16.65
C LEU A 281 -23.54 54.44 -18.06
N ASN A 282 -24.28 53.49 -18.65
CA ASN A 282 -24.89 53.65 -19.97
C ASN A 282 -25.90 54.80 -19.99
N ILE A 283 -26.73 54.95 -18.95
CA ILE A 283 -27.66 56.08 -18.81
C ILE A 283 -26.89 57.41 -18.76
N ASN A 284 -25.81 57.48 -17.99
CA ASN A 284 -24.98 58.68 -17.88
C ASN A 284 -24.27 59.03 -19.20
N MET A 285 -23.80 58.02 -19.94
CA MET A 285 -23.23 58.23 -21.28
C MET A 285 -24.26 58.79 -22.24
N ALA A 286 -25.46 58.19 -22.32
CA ALA A 286 -26.54 58.69 -23.17
C ALA A 286 -26.95 60.14 -22.83
N ALA A 287 -26.98 60.49 -21.54
CA ALA A 287 -27.24 61.86 -21.11
C ALA A 287 -26.12 62.84 -21.54
N THR A 288 -24.86 62.39 -21.54
CA THR A 288 -23.71 63.17 -21.97
C THR A 288 -23.71 63.37 -23.49
N ASP A 289 -24.02 62.32 -24.25
CA ASP A 289 -24.15 62.39 -25.72
C ASP A 289 -25.24 63.38 -26.13
N LYS A 290 -26.39 63.39 -25.42
CA LYS A 290 -27.45 64.39 -25.64
C LYS A 290 -26.98 65.82 -25.38
N LYS A 291 -26.19 66.05 -24.32
CA LYS A 291 -25.60 67.37 -24.04
C LYS A 291 -24.63 67.78 -25.14
N LEU A 292 -23.80 66.85 -25.62
CA LEU A 292 -22.85 67.10 -26.70
C LEU A 292 -23.58 67.46 -28.01
N LEU A 293 -24.66 66.76 -28.34
CA LEU A 293 -25.50 67.08 -29.50
C LEU A 293 -26.08 68.50 -29.41
N ASN A 294 -26.62 68.88 -28.24
CA ASN A 294 -27.14 70.23 -28.01
C ASN A 294 -26.05 71.31 -28.15
N LEU A 295 -24.85 71.04 -27.64
CA LEU A 295 -23.71 71.95 -27.76
C LEU A 295 -23.29 72.11 -29.23
N ASN A 296 -23.22 71.01 -29.98
CA ASN A 296 -22.91 71.04 -31.41
C ASN A 296 -23.93 71.86 -32.20
N LEU A 297 -25.22 71.69 -31.92
CA LEU A 297 -26.28 72.50 -32.52
C LEU A 297 -26.11 74.00 -32.18
N THR A 298 -25.78 74.32 -30.92
CA THR A 298 -25.51 75.69 -30.49
C THR A 298 -24.31 76.30 -31.23
N ILE A 299 -23.23 75.52 -31.39
CA ILE A 299 -22.05 75.94 -32.15
C ILE A 299 -22.41 76.17 -33.62
N GLN A 300 -23.24 75.32 -34.22
CA GLN A 300 -23.67 75.48 -35.61
C GLN A 300 -24.49 76.76 -35.79
N ILE A 301 -25.47 77.02 -34.91
CA ILE A 301 -26.25 78.27 -34.92
C ILE A 301 -25.32 79.49 -34.77
N ALA A 302 -24.33 79.43 -33.88
CA ALA A 302 -23.38 80.51 -33.69
C ALA A 302 -22.52 80.75 -34.95
N LYS A 303 -22.11 79.68 -35.64
CA LYS A 303 -21.39 79.78 -36.93
C LYS A 303 -22.27 80.40 -38.02
N GLU A 304 -23.52 79.99 -38.14
CA GLU A 304 -24.47 80.54 -39.10
C GLU A 304 -24.71 82.04 -38.84
N LYS A 305 -24.90 82.43 -37.57
CA LYS A 305 -24.97 83.85 -37.19
C LYS A 305 -23.70 84.62 -37.53
N LEU A 306 -22.53 84.05 -37.29
CA LEU A 306 -21.26 84.70 -37.64
C LEU A 306 -21.13 84.92 -39.16
N GLU A 307 -21.64 84.00 -39.96
CA GLU A 307 -21.72 84.13 -41.42
C GLU A 307 -22.75 85.20 -41.85
N GLU A 308 -23.88 85.33 -41.16
CA GLU A 308 -24.83 86.45 -41.36
C GLU A 308 -24.19 87.79 -41.00
N PHE A 309 -23.42 87.83 -39.90
CA PHE A 309 -22.59 88.96 -39.51
C PHE A 309 -21.26 89.00 -40.27
N LYS A 310 -21.23 88.58 -41.54
CA LYS A 310 -20.23 89.00 -42.53
C LYS A 310 -20.33 90.52 -42.73
N ILE A 311 -19.98 91.26 -41.69
CA ILE A 311 -19.33 92.55 -41.79
C ILE A 311 -18.12 92.23 -42.66
N VAL A 312 -18.21 92.59 -43.93
CA VAL A 312 -17.07 92.66 -44.83
C VAL A 312 -16.12 93.63 -44.13
N LEU A 313 -15.22 93.09 -43.30
CA LEU A 313 -14.12 93.85 -42.77
C LEU A 313 -13.37 94.32 -44.01
N PRO A 314 -13.42 95.62 -44.29
CA PRO A 314 -13.05 96.09 -45.59
C PRO A 314 -11.52 95.88 -45.71
N SER A 315 -11.11 95.32 -46.85
CA SER A 315 -9.76 94.78 -47.10
C SER A 315 -8.67 95.84 -46.85
N SER A 316 -7.39 95.48 -46.85
CA SER A 316 -6.33 96.48 -46.68
C SER A 316 -6.41 97.64 -47.70
N GLU A 317 -7.01 97.44 -48.88
CA GLU A 317 -7.33 98.49 -49.86
C GLU A 317 -8.36 99.52 -49.36
N PHE A 318 -9.26 99.14 -48.45
CA PHE A 318 -10.20 100.08 -47.84
C PHE A 318 -9.48 101.14 -47.02
N LYS A 319 -8.40 100.75 -46.34
CA LYS A 319 -7.65 101.66 -45.49
C LYS A 319 -7.11 102.83 -46.29
N ASP A 320 -6.47 102.53 -47.43
CA ASP A 320 -5.82 103.53 -48.27
C ASP A 320 -6.86 104.45 -48.90
N ASN A 321 -7.95 103.88 -49.42
CA ASN A 321 -9.05 104.63 -50.00
C ASN A 321 -9.76 105.52 -48.97
N PHE A 322 -10.03 105.03 -47.75
CA PHE A 322 -10.74 105.80 -46.73
C PHE A 322 -9.90 106.99 -46.22
N THR A 323 -8.58 106.87 -46.10
CA THR A 323 -7.72 108.01 -45.74
C THR A 323 -7.69 109.11 -46.81
N CYS A 324 -7.84 108.75 -48.09
CA CYS A 324 -7.83 109.68 -49.21
C CYS A 324 -9.21 110.30 -49.51
N MET A 325 -10.29 109.77 -48.95
CA MET A 325 -11.63 110.34 -49.10
C MET A 325 -11.77 111.71 -48.42
N THR A 326 -12.49 112.60 -49.10
CA THR A 326 -13.02 113.83 -48.50
C THR A 326 -14.05 113.51 -47.42
N LEU A 327 -14.34 114.48 -46.56
CA LEU A 327 -15.31 114.33 -45.47
C LEU A 327 -16.71 113.92 -45.97
N GLU A 328 -17.16 114.47 -47.09
CA GLU A 328 -18.46 114.12 -47.70
C GLU A 328 -18.48 112.71 -48.28
N GLU A 329 -17.37 112.27 -48.88
CA GLU A 329 -17.24 110.89 -49.35
C GLU A 329 -17.25 109.91 -48.17
N LYS A 330 -16.57 110.24 -47.07
CA LYS A 330 -16.62 109.45 -45.82
C LYS A 330 -18.04 109.39 -45.24
N LYS A 331 -18.79 110.50 -45.22
CA LYS A 331 -20.19 110.52 -44.77
C LYS A 331 -21.06 109.59 -45.63
N LYS A 332 -21.02 109.73 -46.96
CA LYS A 332 -21.79 108.87 -47.88
C LYS A 332 -21.40 107.41 -47.74
N PHE A 333 -20.11 107.14 -47.56
CA PHE A 333 -19.61 105.79 -47.36
C PHE A 333 -20.16 105.15 -46.08
N LEU A 334 -20.11 105.86 -44.95
CA LEU A 334 -20.63 105.37 -43.67
C LEU A 334 -22.14 105.13 -43.69
N VAL A 335 -22.88 105.95 -44.42
CA VAL A 335 -24.33 105.74 -44.66
C VAL A 335 -24.56 104.50 -45.52
N ASN A 336 -23.79 104.28 -46.59
CA ASN A 336 -23.95 103.12 -47.46
C ASN A 336 -23.60 101.78 -46.79
N TYR A 337 -22.71 101.81 -45.80
CA TYR A 337 -22.31 100.61 -45.04
C TYR A 337 -23.15 100.38 -43.77
N ASP A 338 -24.20 101.19 -43.56
CA ASP A 338 -25.19 101.06 -42.48
C ASP A 338 -24.54 100.86 -41.10
N PHE A 339 -23.50 101.65 -40.80
CA PHE A 339 -22.91 101.67 -39.46
C PHE A 339 -23.98 102.20 -38.49
N GLU A 340 -24.56 101.28 -37.72
CA GLU A 340 -25.74 101.48 -36.87
C GLU A 340 -25.81 102.88 -36.28
N ASN A 341 -26.77 103.67 -36.79
CA ASN A 341 -27.12 105.03 -36.36
C ASN A 341 -26.32 106.21 -36.94
N PHE A 342 -25.34 106.00 -37.83
CA PHE A 342 -24.66 107.15 -38.47
C PHE A 342 -25.65 108.02 -39.26
N ASP A 343 -26.57 107.41 -40.01
CA ASP A 343 -27.60 108.16 -40.74
C ASP A 343 -28.56 108.89 -39.79
N LYS A 344 -28.88 108.26 -38.65
CA LYS A 344 -29.80 108.81 -37.65
C LYS A 344 -29.20 110.00 -36.88
N ASP A 345 -27.90 109.94 -36.58
CA ASP A 345 -27.21 110.95 -35.75
C ASP A 345 -26.66 112.13 -36.56
N PHE A 346 -26.39 111.95 -37.87
CA PHE A 346 -25.68 112.94 -38.70
C PHE A 346 -26.42 113.41 -39.96
N LYS A 347 -27.50 112.74 -40.40
CA LYS A 347 -28.29 113.19 -41.57
C LYS A 347 -29.43 114.15 -41.20
N ALA A 348 -29.89 114.14 -39.95
CA ALA A 348 -31.02 114.95 -39.47
C ALA A 348 -30.72 116.46 -39.30
N GLY A 349 -29.56 116.94 -39.75
CA GLY A 349 -29.21 118.37 -39.77
C GLY A 349 -28.86 118.99 -38.41
N GLU A 350 -29.00 118.24 -37.30
CA GLU A 350 -28.70 118.74 -35.96
C GLU A 350 -27.21 118.67 -35.60
N ASN A 351 -26.42 117.78 -36.23
CA ASN A 351 -25.00 117.63 -35.97
C ASN A 351 -24.21 117.44 -37.26
N GLU A 352 -23.28 118.36 -37.56
CA GLU A 352 -22.37 118.22 -38.69
C GLU A 352 -21.01 117.70 -38.19
N PRO A 353 -20.58 116.47 -38.59
CA PRO A 353 -19.31 115.95 -38.15
C PRO A 353 -18.20 116.72 -38.85
N LEU A 354 -17.27 117.29 -38.08
CA LEU A 354 -16.12 118.02 -38.62
C LEU A 354 -15.04 117.08 -39.16
N ASN A 355 -14.92 115.90 -38.56
CA ASN A 355 -13.90 114.95 -38.97
C ASN A 355 -14.31 113.51 -38.67
N ILE A 356 -13.89 112.61 -39.56
CA ILE A 356 -14.12 111.17 -39.50
C ILE A 356 -12.76 110.49 -39.70
N ILE A 357 -12.29 109.80 -38.66
CA ILE A 357 -10.95 109.21 -38.61
C ILE A 357 -11.07 107.73 -38.20
N LEU A 358 -10.29 106.86 -38.84
CA LEU A 358 -10.12 105.46 -38.43
C LEU A 358 -9.25 105.35 -37.18
N THR A 359 -9.61 104.48 -36.24
CA THR A 359 -8.76 104.19 -35.07
C THR A 359 -7.45 103.55 -35.47
N LYS A 360 -6.42 103.70 -34.61
CA LYS A 360 -5.12 103.05 -34.81
C LYS A 360 -5.18 101.53 -34.84
N ASP A 361 -6.14 100.91 -34.13
CA ASP A 361 -6.36 99.46 -34.14
C ASP A 361 -7.19 99.00 -35.34
N LEU A 362 -7.67 99.93 -36.18
CA LEU A 362 -8.40 99.71 -37.43
C LEU A 362 -9.68 98.90 -37.27
N LYS A 363 -10.17 98.74 -36.04
CA LYS A 363 -11.40 97.99 -35.73
C LYS A 363 -12.62 98.90 -35.62
N TYR A 364 -12.42 100.20 -35.43
CA TYR A 364 -13.49 101.14 -35.15
C TYR A 364 -13.30 102.45 -35.94
N ILE A 365 -14.41 103.16 -36.18
CA ILE A 365 -14.41 104.48 -36.83
C ILE A 365 -14.77 105.51 -35.76
N PHE A 366 -13.93 106.53 -35.57
CA PHE A 366 -14.20 107.64 -34.66
C PHE A 366 -14.76 108.83 -35.44
N VAL A 367 -15.95 109.27 -35.02
CA VAL A 367 -16.60 110.48 -35.53
C VAL A 367 -16.42 111.59 -34.51
N CYS A 368 -15.70 112.66 -34.86
CA CYS A 368 -15.44 113.77 -33.95
C CYS A 368 -16.47 114.90 -34.17
N LYS A 369 -17.20 115.23 -33.11
CA LYS A 369 -18.17 116.34 -33.05
C LYS A 369 -17.49 117.58 -32.47
N VAL A 370 -17.34 118.64 -33.26
CA VAL A 370 -17.06 119.99 -32.72
C VAL A 370 -17.88 121.00 -33.54
N GLN A 371 -18.21 122.15 -32.95
CA GLN A 371 -19.06 123.22 -33.44
C GLN A 371 -20.56 123.06 -33.17
N SER A 372 -20.91 123.26 -31.88
CA SER A 372 -22.21 123.78 -31.50
C SER A 372 -22.40 125.16 -32.16
N ARG A 373 -23.47 125.36 -32.93
CA ARG A 373 -23.90 126.70 -33.36
C ARG A 373 -24.47 127.43 -32.14
N LEU A 374 -23.59 127.91 -31.26
CA LEU A 374 -23.94 128.89 -30.25
C LEU A 374 -23.69 130.28 -30.83
N GLU A 375 -24.81 130.94 -31.12
CA GLU A 375 -25.03 132.39 -31.13
C GLU A 375 -24.16 133.27 -32.03
N GLU A 376 -24.79 133.87 -33.04
CA GLU A 376 -24.58 135.28 -33.39
C GLU A 376 -25.74 135.75 -34.29
N LYS A 377 -26.74 136.40 -33.66
CA LYS A 377 -27.25 137.72 -34.09
C LYS A 377 -28.48 138.14 -33.25
N ASN A 378 -28.28 139.31 -32.64
CA ASN A 378 -29.21 140.25 -32.00
C ASN A 378 -30.62 140.30 -32.59
#